data_AF-A0A540P9N3-F1
#
_entry.id   AF-A0A540P9N3-F1
#
_cell.length_a   1.000
_cell.length_b   1.000
_cell.length_c   1.000
_cell.angle_alpha   90.00
_cell.angle_beta   90.00
_cell.angle_gamma   90.00
#
_symmetry.space_group_name_H-M   'P 1'
#
loop_
_entity.id
_entity.type
_entity.pdbx_description
1 polymer ?
#
loop_
_entity_poly.entity_id
_entity_poly.type
_entity_poly.pdbx_seq_one_letter_code
_entity_poly.pdbx_strand_id
1 'polypeptide(L)'
;MENFSLILAIVVITALAFDFTNGFHDTANAMATTISTGAMKPKVAVAMSAVLNLVGAFLSIEVANTISKGLVDESGIQPEVIFAALVGAILWNLLTWLVGLPSSSSHALMGGLIGATIASVGVGAVHGDVLVTKVLIPAVAAPLVAGIAAMFATRLTYKLGKHTNEKASGKGYRAGQIASAGLVSLAHGTNDAQKTMGIITLALVAGGALAPDSDPPVWVILSAGLAIALGTYLGGWRIIRTMGKGLTDLQPQQGFAAQTSAATVILASSHLGFSLSTTHSVSGSVMGAGLGRKGGVVRWSTATRMFVAWGLTLPAAALVAALAERVTSFGTWGTTLVAVFLVASSAAIWMISRREVVDHTNVNDAGSDEPAGVVTTAIAAVTPPPVGTVAEDLTTTIPTPATVTPATAPAAAEAAAPVNPSTPTPAV
;
A
#
# COMPACT_ATOMS: atom_id res chain seq x y z
N MET A 1 -40.03 10.59 12.93
CA MET A 1 -39.75 9.87 11.66
C MET A 1 -38.90 10.70 10.71
N GLU A 2 -39.18 11.99 10.50
CA GLU A 2 -38.39 12.83 9.56
C GLU A 2 -36.89 12.94 9.89
N ASN A 3 -36.52 13.18 11.15
CA ASN A 3 -35.09 13.24 11.55
C ASN A 3 -34.35 11.91 11.35
N PHE A 4 -35.07 10.80 11.51
CA PHE A 4 -34.52 9.45 11.39
C PHE A 4 -34.23 9.08 9.92
N SER A 5 -35.15 9.45 9.02
CA SER A 5 -34.91 9.30 7.57
C SER A 5 -33.79 10.20 7.07
N LEU A 6 -33.60 11.39 7.68
CA LEU A 6 -32.53 12.32 7.32
C LEU A 6 -31.14 11.78 7.68
N ILE A 7 -30.93 11.27 8.90
CA ILE A 7 -29.63 10.71 9.29
C ILE A 7 -29.27 9.49 8.45
N LEU A 8 -30.25 8.63 8.16
CA LEU A 8 -30.04 7.48 7.29
C LEU A 8 -29.58 7.90 5.89
N ALA A 9 -30.22 8.92 5.30
CA ALA A 9 -29.78 9.47 4.02
C ALA A 9 -28.34 10.04 4.07
N ILE A 10 -27.99 10.73 5.16
CA ILE A 10 -26.62 11.24 5.38
C ILE A 10 -25.62 10.09 5.46
N VAL A 11 -25.94 9.02 6.18
CA VAL A 11 -25.09 7.82 6.28
C VAL A 11 -24.88 7.19 4.92
N VAL A 12 -25.95 7.00 4.12
CA VAL A 12 -25.84 6.44 2.77
C VAL A 12 -24.96 7.31 1.88
N ILE A 13 -25.15 8.63 1.86
CA ILE A 13 -24.32 9.56 1.09
C ILE A 13 -22.86 9.49 1.55
N THR A 14 -22.63 9.43 2.86
CA THR A 14 -21.28 9.35 3.44
C THR A 14 -20.61 8.02 3.11
N ALA A 15 -21.35 6.90 3.12
CA ALA A 15 -20.84 5.59 2.73
C ALA A 15 -20.47 5.56 1.25
N LEU A 16 -21.29 6.14 0.36
CA LEU A 16 -20.96 6.28 -1.05
C LEU A 16 -19.75 7.20 -1.27
N ALA A 17 -19.62 8.27 -0.48
CA ALA A 17 -18.44 9.11 -0.49
C ALA A 17 -17.19 8.33 -0.04
N PHE A 18 -17.30 7.51 1.00
CA PHE A 18 -16.24 6.59 1.42
C PHE A 18 -15.85 5.65 0.28
N ASP A 19 -16.81 5.01 -0.38
CA ASP A 19 -16.53 4.06 -1.46
C ASP A 19 -15.89 4.71 -2.67
N PHE A 20 -16.32 5.93 -3.00
CA PHE A 20 -15.65 6.77 -3.97
C PHE A 20 -14.21 7.09 -3.54
N THR A 21 -13.99 7.44 -2.27
CA THR A 21 -12.62 7.67 -1.78
C THR A 21 -11.78 6.41 -1.85
N ASN A 22 -12.37 5.26 -1.56
CA ASN A 22 -11.72 3.97 -1.64
C ASN A 22 -11.32 3.64 -3.08
N GLY A 23 -12.23 3.81 -4.04
CA GLY A 23 -11.95 3.58 -5.46
C GLY A 23 -10.76 4.39 -5.96
N PHE A 24 -10.71 5.69 -5.65
CA PHE A 24 -9.59 6.54 -6.06
C PHE A 24 -8.29 6.11 -5.35
N HIS A 25 -8.35 5.81 -4.05
CA HIS A 25 -7.19 5.45 -3.24
C HIS A 25 -6.55 4.15 -3.72
N ASP A 26 -7.38 3.13 -3.96
CA ASP A 26 -6.95 1.77 -4.27
C ASP A 26 -6.80 1.49 -5.77
N THR A 27 -7.05 2.49 -6.63
CA THR A 27 -6.67 2.42 -8.05
C THR A 27 -5.20 2.06 -8.22
N ALA A 28 -4.34 2.51 -7.30
CA ALA A 28 -2.92 2.18 -7.29
C ALA A 28 -2.66 0.68 -7.17
N ASN A 29 -3.47 -0.06 -6.41
CA ASN A 29 -3.32 -1.49 -6.21
C ASN A 29 -3.51 -2.25 -7.54
N ALA A 30 -4.46 -1.84 -8.36
CA ALA A 30 -4.69 -2.50 -9.65
C ALA A 30 -3.72 -2.00 -10.74
N MET A 31 -3.47 -0.68 -10.81
CA MET A 31 -2.90 -0.07 -12.02
C MET A 31 -1.48 0.45 -11.90
N ALA A 32 -0.92 0.65 -10.69
CA ALA A 32 0.41 1.24 -10.55
C ALA A 32 1.47 0.40 -11.27
N THR A 33 1.44 -0.93 -11.09
CA THR A 33 2.35 -1.87 -11.75
C THR A 33 2.20 -1.88 -13.27
N THR A 34 0.97 -1.78 -13.79
CA THR A 34 0.70 -1.77 -15.24
C THR A 34 1.14 -0.46 -15.90
N ILE A 35 1.02 0.65 -15.17
CA ILE A 35 1.45 1.97 -15.60
C ILE A 35 2.97 2.07 -15.56
N SER A 36 3.61 1.64 -14.46
CA SER A 36 5.05 1.77 -14.29
C SER A 36 5.87 0.86 -15.21
N THR A 37 5.35 -0.31 -15.57
CA THR A 37 5.97 -1.19 -16.59
C THR A 37 5.78 -0.70 -18.03
N GLY A 38 4.96 0.33 -18.26
CA GLY A 38 4.58 0.80 -19.61
C GLY A 38 3.62 -0.15 -20.35
N ALA A 39 2.99 -1.10 -19.65
CA ALA A 39 2.02 -2.01 -20.24
C ALA A 39 0.74 -1.30 -20.69
N MET A 40 0.33 -0.23 -20.01
CA MET A 40 -0.81 0.59 -20.42
C MET A 40 -0.58 2.07 -20.13
N LYS A 41 -1.18 2.94 -20.95
CA LYS A 41 -1.19 4.38 -20.68
C LYS A 41 -2.06 4.67 -19.44
N PRO A 42 -1.69 5.64 -18.58
CA PRO A 42 -2.39 5.92 -17.32
C PRO A 42 -3.91 6.05 -17.43
N LYS A 43 -4.42 6.88 -18.35
CA LYS A 43 -5.86 7.11 -18.53
C LYS A 43 -6.63 5.87 -18.99
N VAL A 44 -6.01 5.05 -19.84
CA VAL A 44 -6.62 3.80 -20.32
C VAL A 44 -6.67 2.77 -19.19
N ALA A 45 -5.62 2.73 -18.35
CA ALA A 45 -5.52 1.83 -17.21
C ALA A 45 -6.63 2.08 -16.18
N VAL A 46 -6.81 3.34 -15.77
CA VAL A 46 -7.86 3.69 -14.80
C VAL A 46 -9.28 3.53 -15.38
N ALA A 47 -9.48 3.74 -16.69
CA ALA A 47 -10.76 3.50 -17.34
C ALA A 47 -11.13 2.01 -17.37
N MET A 48 -10.19 1.14 -17.76
CA MET A 48 -10.40 -0.31 -17.71
C MET A 48 -10.68 -0.77 -16.28
N SER A 49 -9.91 -0.26 -15.31
CA SER A 49 -10.07 -0.60 -13.90
C SER A 49 -11.45 -0.19 -13.37
N ALA A 50 -11.93 1.02 -13.69
CA ALA A 50 -13.25 1.49 -13.29
C ALA A 50 -14.38 0.60 -13.80
N VAL A 51 -14.35 0.21 -15.09
CA VAL A 51 -15.36 -0.69 -15.66
C VAL A 51 -15.34 -2.04 -14.97
N LEU A 52 -14.17 -2.61 -14.75
CA LEU A 52 -14.05 -3.92 -14.09
C LEU A 52 -14.39 -3.86 -12.60
N ASN A 53 -14.14 -2.76 -11.92
CA ASN A 53 -14.60 -2.52 -10.54
C ASN A 53 -16.13 -2.52 -10.49
N LEU A 54 -16.79 -1.82 -11.42
CA LEU A 54 -18.25 -1.82 -11.51
C LEU A 54 -18.79 -3.23 -11.76
N VAL A 55 -18.22 -3.99 -12.71
CA VAL A 55 -18.63 -5.38 -12.96
C VAL A 55 -18.40 -6.26 -11.75
N GLY A 56 -17.24 -6.12 -11.09
CA GLY A 56 -16.85 -6.89 -9.92
C GLY A 56 -17.82 -6.74 -8.76
N ALA A 57 -18.42 -5.55 -8.59
CA ALA A 57 -19.41 -5.25 -7.56
C ALA A 57 -20.66 -6.15 -7.65
N PHE A 58 -21.00 -6.69 -8.82
CA PHE A 58 -22.17 -7.56 -9.01
C PHE A 58 -21.86 -9.06 -8.89
N LEU A 59 -20.61 -9.45 -8.62
CA LEU A 59 -20.21 -10.87 -8.65
C LEU A 59 -20.45 -11.62 -7.34
N SER A 60 -20.62 -10.93 -6.21
CA SER A 60 -20.80 -11.56 -4.90
C SER A 60 -21.36 -10.57 -3.87
N ILE A 61 -21.94 -11.09 -2.80
CA ILE A 61 -22.46 -10.35 -1.62
C ILE A 61 -21.93 -10.90 -0.28
N GLU A 62 -21.02 -11.88 -0.29
CA GLU A 62 -20.54 -12.59 0.91
C GLU A 62 -19.75 -11.70 1.88
N VAL A 63 -18.91 -10.80 1.35
CA VAL A 63 -18.17 -9.83 2.15
C VAL A 63 -19.13 -8.81 2.74
N ALA A 64 -20.14 -8.38 1.99
CA ALA A 64 -21.17 -7.46 2.49
C ALA A 64 -21.91 -8.07 3.68
N ASN A 65 -22.31 -9.34 3.56
CA ASN A 65 -22.96 -10.09 4.64
C ASN A 65 -22.06 -10.25 5.87
N THR A 66 -20.75 -10.45 5.68
CA THR A 66 -19.80 -10.52 6.80
C THR A 66 -19.70 -9.19 7.55
N ILE A 67 -19.74 -8.06 6.83
CA ILE A 67 -19.69 -6.72 7.42
C ILE A 67 -21.00 -6.37 8.12
N SER A 68 -22.15 -6.62 7.49
CA SER A 68 -23.45 -6.22 8.04
C SER A 68 -23.89 -7.11 9.20
N LYS A 69 -23.68 -8.44 9.11
CA LYS A 69 -24.24 -9.41 10.07
C LYS A 69 -23.21 -9.91 11.10
N GLY A 70 -21.91 -9.81 10.79
CA GLY A 70 -20.88 -10.60 11.48
C GLY A 70 -20.05 -9.85 12.51
N LEU A 71 -19.71 -8.58 12.27
CA LEU A 71 -18.68 -7.90 13.06
C LEU A 71 -19.19 -7.30 14.37
N VAL A 72 -20.42 -6.80 14.36
CA VAL A 72 -20.98 -6.02 15.45
C VAL A 72 -22.43 -6.42 15.68
N ASP A 73 -22.86 -6.43 16.93
CA ASP A 73 -24.26 -6.64 17.28
C ASP A 73 -25.13 -5.51 16.67
N GLU A 74 -26.05 -5.89 15.79
CA GLU A 74 -27.00 -4.97 15.16
C GLU A 74 -27.93 -4.32 16.20
N SER A 75 -28.15 -5.00 17.34
CA SER A 75 -29.01 -4.52 18.40
C SER A 75 -28.31 -3.40 19.20
N GLY A 76 -28.84 -2.18 19.06
CA GLY A 76 -28.36 -1.01 19.78
C GLY A 76 -27.45 -0.08 18.98
N ILE A 77 -27.10 -0.42 17.73
CA ILE A 77 -26.41 0.51 16.84
C ILE A 77 -27.41 1.45 16.17
N GLN A 78 -27.19 2.75 16.37
CA GLN A 78 -27.93 3.79 15.68
C GLN A 78 -27.18 4.24 14.40
N PRO A 79 -27.88 4.76 13.38
CA PRO A 79 -27.25 5.30 12.17
C PRO A 79 -26.13 6.32 12.45
N GLU A 80 -26.23 7.10 13.53
CA GLU A 80 -25.22 8.06 13.99
C GLU A 80 -23.87 7.41 14.29
N VAL A 81 -23.87 6.20 14.84
CA VAL A 81 -22.65 5.43 15.14
C VAL A 81 -21.95 5.03 13.85
N ILE A 82 -22.73 4.60 12.86
CA ILE A 82 -22.23 4.22 11.52
C ILE A 82 -21.70 5.47 10.80
N PHE A 83 -22.37 6.62 10.96
CA PHE A 83 -21.87 7.90 10.46
C PHE A 83 -20.51 8.25 11.05
N ALA A 84 -20.35 8.15 12.38
CA ALA A 84 -19.07 8.40 13.06
C ALA A 84 -17.97 7.44 12.60
N ALA A 85 -18.30 6.16 12.40
CA ALA A 85 -17.38 5.16 11.83
C ALA A 85 -16.85 5.56 10.45
N LEU A 86 -17.76 5.98 9.56
CA LEU A 86 -17.41 6.41 8.21
C LEU A 86 -16.54 7.68 8.22
N VAL A 87 -16.81 8.63 9.12
CA VAL A 87 -15.99 9.85 9.27
C VAL A 87 -14.54 9.48 9.60
N GLY A 88 -14.32 8.58 10.56
CA GLY A 88 -12.98 8.11 10.91
C GLY A 88 -12.27 7.44 9.73
N ALA A 89 -12.98 6.59 9.00
CA ALA A 89 -12.44 5.89 7.83
C ALA A 89 -12.08 6.84 6.68
N ILE A 90 -12.98 7.78 6.32
CA ILE A 90 -12.76 8.75 5.23
C ILE A 90 -11.59 9.66 5.55
N LEU A 91 -11.55 10.25 6.76
CA LEU A 91 -10.49 11.19 7.11
C LEU A 91 -9.13 10.51 7.13
N TRP A 92 -9.05 9.26 7.60
CA TRP A 92 -7.82 8.50 7.52
C TRP A 92 -7.38 8.23 6.08
N ASN A 93 -8.29 7.77 5.22
CA ASN A 93 -8.01 7.52 3.80
C ASN A 93 -7.57 8.79 3.05
N LEU A 94 -8.19 9.94 3.33
CA LEU A 94 -7.80 11.20 2.71
C LEU A 94 -6.43 11.68 3.21
N LEU A 95 -6.14 11.49 4.49
CA LEU A 95 -4.85 11.85 5.08
C LEU A 95 -3.72 11.01 4.47
N THR A 96 -3.87 9.70 4.40
CA THR A 96 -2.86 8.79 3.83
C THR A 96 -2.68 9.03 2.33
N TRP A 97 -3.74 9.33 1.61
CA TRP A 97 -3.65 9.77 0.21
C TRP A 97 -2.87 11.08 0.06
N LEU A 98 -3.10 12.08 0.92
CA LEU A 98 -2.41 13.37 0.85
C LEU A 98 -0.90 13.18 0.92
N VAL A 99 -0.44 12.32 1.84
CA VAL A 99 0.97 11.98 2.01
C VAL A 99 1.48 10.89 1.06
N GLY A 100 0.61 10.37 0.17
CA GLY A 100 0.96 9.36 -0.82
C GLY A 100 1.32 7.99 -0.23
N LEU A 101 0.87 7.69 1.00
CA LEU A 101 1.12 6.41 1.67
C LEU A 101 0.05 5.38 1.30
N PRO A 102 0.42 4.21 0.75
CA PRO A 102 -0.53 3.14 0.48
C PRO A 102 -1.04 2.52 1.79
N SER A 103 -2.21 2.97 2.25
CA SER A 103 -2.95 2.39 3.39
C SER A 103 -4.07 1.46 2.94
N SER A 104 -4.67 0.76 3.89
CA SER A 104 -5.81 -0.13 3.63
C SER A 104 -7.13 0.53 4.00
N SER A 105 -7.97 0.85 3.01
CA SER A 105 -9.34 1.33 3.26
C SER A 105 -10.18 0.33 4.05
N SER A 106 -10.00 -0.98 3.82
CA SER A 106 -10.65 -2.04 4.60
C SER A 106 -10.39 -1.87 6.11
N HIS A 107 -9.13 -1.73 6.53
CA HIS A 107 -8.79 -1.56 7.94
C HIS A 107 -9.20 -0.20 8.51
N ALA A 108 -9.24 0.84 7.67
CA ALA A 108 -9.76 2.14 8.09
C ALA A 108 -11.26 2.05 8.40
N LEU A 109 -12.04 1.37 7.54
CA LEU A 109 -13.46 1.13 7.75
C LEU A 109 -13.73 0.27 9.00
N MET A 110 -13.01 -0.86 9.13
CA MET A 110 -13.16 -1.74 10.29
C MET A 110 -12.73 -1.05 11.58
N GLY A 111 -11.61 -0.32 11.56
CA GLY A 111 -11.17 0.50 12.67
C GLY A 111 -12.22 1.53 13.06
N GLY A 112 -12.76 2.27 12.08
CA GLY A 112 -13.83 3.24 12.30
C GLY A 112 -15.07 2.61 12.94
N LEU A 113 -15.54 1.48 12.41
CA LEU A 113 -16.71 0.77 12.93
C LEU A 113 -16.46 0.29 14.37
N ILE A 114 -15.34 -0.40 14.63
CA ILE A 114 -14.96 -0.86 15.97
C ILE A 114 -14.85 0.31 16.96
N GLY A 115 -14.20 1.40 16.55
CA GLY A 115 -13.99 2.57 17.40
C GLY A 115 -15.29 3.27 17.78
N ALA A 116 -16.18 3.50 16.81
CA ALA A 116 -17.49 4.07 17.06
C ALA A 116 -18.36 3.15 17.93
N THR A 117 -18.40 1.85 17.63
CA THR A 117 -19.15 0.87 18.43
C THR A 117 -18.66 0.82 19.88
N ILE A 118 -17.35 0.75 20.11
CA ILE A 118 -16.79 0.73 21.47
C ILE A 118 -17.14 2.03 22.22
N ALA A 119 -17.12 3.17 21.55
CA ALA A 119 -17.46 4.46 22.16
C ALA A 119 -18.96 4.59 22.47
N SER A 120 -19.82 3.95 21.67
CA SER A 120 -21.28 4.05 21.78
C SER A 120 -21.88 3.02 22.75
N VAL A 121 -21.54 1.74 22.57
CA VAL A 121 -22.16 0.60 23.27
C VAL A 121 -21.18 -0.11 24.20
N GLY A 122 -19.87 0.03 23.96
CA GLY A 122 -18.82 -0.61 24.75
C GLY A 122 -18.18 -1.81 24.05
N VAL A 123 -17.16 -2.39 24.70
CA VAL A 123 -16.32 -3.47 24.11
C VAL A 123 -17.11 -4.75 23.83
N GLY A 124 -18.16 -5.03 24.61
CA GLY A 124 -18.96 -6.25 24.49
C GLY A 124 -19.80 -6.34 23.21
N ALA A 125 -20.03 -5.23 22.49
CA ALA A 125 -20.79 -5.22 21.24
C ALA A 125 -19.96 -5.66 20.02
N VAL A 126 -18.63 -5.73 20.14
CA VAL A 126 -17.75 -6.16 19.06
C VAL A 126 -17.48 -7.65 19.15
N HIS A 127 -17.79 -8.40 18.10
CA HIS A 127 -17.51 -9.83 18.02
C HIS A 127 -16.01 -10.07 17.82
N GLY A 128 -15.27 -10.18 18.93
CA GLY A 128 -13.81 -10.29 18.93
C GLY A 128 -13.29 -11.50 18.16
N ASP A 129 -14.02 -12.62 18.16
CA ASP A 129 -13.71 -13.82 17.39
C ASP A 129 -13.81 -13.57 15.88
N VAL A 130 -14.87 -12.88 15.42
CA VAL A 130 -15.04 -12.50 14.02
C VAL A 130 -13.97 -11.48 13.61
N LEU A 131 -13.69 -10.49 14.45
CA LEU A 131 -12.61 -9.53 14.22
C LEU A 131 -11.26 -10.22 14.01
N VAL A 132 -10.89 -11.16 14.89
CA VAL A 132 -9.62 -11.87 14.77
C VAL A 132 -9.59 -12.77 13.53
N THR A 133 -10.62 -13.59 13.34
CA THR A 133 -10.62 -14.65 12.33
C THR A 133 -10.89 -14.16 10.91
N LYS A 134 -11.76 -13.16 10.75
CA LYS A 134 -12.23 -12.65 9.44
C LYS A 134 -11.54 -11.35 9.01
N VAL A 135 -10.80 -10.69 9.91
CA VAL A 135 -10.15 -9.40 9.64
C VAL A 135 -8.65 -9.46 9.95
N LEU A 136 -8.25 -9.64 11.22
CA LEU A 136 -6.85 -9.49 11.63
C LEU A 136 -5.94 -10.62 11.09
N ILE A 137 -6.40 -11.87 11.14
CA ILE A 137 -5.63 -12.99 10.59
C ILE A 137 -5.46 -12.82 9.07
N PRO A 138 -6.53 -12.59 8.27
CA PRO A 138 -6.38 -12.27 6.85
C PRO A 138 -5.48 -11.06 6.59
N ALA A 139 -5.51 -10.02 7.42
CA ALA A 139 -4.68 -8.81 7.25
C ALA A 139 -3.18 -9.11 7.19
N VAL A 140 -2.72 -10.08 8.00
CA VAL A 140 -1.32 -10.49 8.10
C VAL A 140 -1.02 -11.64 7.13
N ALA A 141 -1.92 -12.61 7.01
CA ALA A 141 -1.71 -13.78 6.16
C ALA A 141 -1.72 -13.43 4.67
N ALA A 142 -2.62 -12.56 4.24
CA ALA A 142 -2.80 -12.17 2.84
C ALA A 142 -1.53 -11.66 2.14
N PRO A 143 -0.81 -10.64 2.65
CA PRO A 143 0.41 -10.16 2.02
C PRO A 143 1.49 -11.24 1.94
N LEU A 144 1.58 -12.13 2.94
CA LEU A 144 2.55 -13.22 2.97
C LEU A 144 2.22 -14.30 1.93
N VAL A 145 0.97 -14.76 1.90
CA VAL A 145 0.52 -15.77 0.94
C VAL A 145 0.63 -15.25 -0.49
N ALA A 146 0.15 -14.02 -0.75
CA ALA A 146 0.25 -13.40 -2.07
C ALA A 146 1.71 -13.17 -2.49
N GLY A 147 2.56 -12.74 -1.55
CA GLY A 147 4.00 -12.54 -1.78
C GLY A 147 4.75 -13.83 -2.09
N ILE A 148 4.54 -14.88 -1.30
CA ILE A 148 5.16 -16.19 -1.53
C ILE A 148 4.70 -16.77 -2.86
N ALA A 149 3.39 -16.73 -3.15
CA ALA A 149 2.84 -17.17 -4.43
C ALA A 149 3.46 -16.40 -5.62
N ALA A 150 3.55 -15.07 -5.52
CA ALA A 150 4.14 -14.24 -6.56
C ALA A 150 5.65 -14.50 -6.75
N MET A 151 6.37 -14.78 -5.65
CA MET A 151 7.78 -15.13 -5.68
C MET A 151 8.03 -16.44 -6.44
N PHE A 152 7.24 -17.48 -6.15
CA PHE A 152 7.33 -18.75 -6.86
C PHE A 152 6.88 -18.64 -8.31
N ALA A 153 5.76 -17.94 -8.59
CA ALA A 153 5.28 -17.69 -9.94
C ALA A 153 6.32 -16.93 -10.77
N THR A 154 6.99 -15.94 -10.18
CA THR A 154 8.10 -15.23 -10.82
C THR A 154 9.26 -16.18 -11.13
N ARG A 155 9.74 -16.96 -10.16
CA ARG A 155 10.82 -17.93 -10.42
C ARG A 155 10.47 -18.93 -11.52
N LEU A 156 9.23 -19.41 -11.53
CA LEU A 156 8.75 -20.35 -12.54
C LEU A 156 8.74 -19.72 -13.93
N THR A 157 8.15 -18.53 -14.08
CA THR A 157 8.09 -17.85 -15.38
C THR A 157 9.50 -17.55 -15.91
N TYR A 158 10.44 -17.09 -15.08
CA TYR A 158 11.82 -16.86 -15.51
C TYR A 158 12.57 -18.15 -15.82
N LYS A 159 12.27 -19.26 -15.15
CA LYS A 159 12.85 -20.57 -15.45
C LYS A 159 12.37 -21.11 -16.80
N LEU A 160 11.07 -20.97 -17.09
CA LEU A 160 10.46 -21.41 -18.34
C LEU A 160 10.84 -20.51 -19.53
N GLY A 161 11.03 -19.22 -19.29
CA GLY A 161 11.36 -18.23 -20.32
C GLY A 161 12.78 -18.31 -20.88
N LYS A 162 13.69 -19.10 -20.28
CA LYS A 162 15.13 -19.15 -20.62
C LYS A 162 15.44 -19.50 -22.08
N HIS A 163 14.54 -20.17 -22.77
CA HIS A 163 14.73 -20.62 -24.15
C HIS A 163 13.74 -19.97 -25.14
N THR A 164 13.07 -18.89 -24.73
CA THR A 164 12.04 -18.22 -25.54
C THR A 164 12.61 -17.02 -26.27
N ASN A 165 12.04 -16.70 -27.44
CA ASN A 165 12.38 -15.47 -28.16
C ASN A 165 11.95 -14.25 -27.33
N GLU A 166 12.92 -13.46 -26.89
CA GLU A 166 12.77 -12.35 -25.94
C GLU A 166 11.74 -11.30 -26.40
N LYS A 167 11.67 -11.00 -27.71
CA LYS A 167 10.71 -10.03 -28.27
C LYS A 167 9.27 -10.57 -28.25
N ALA A 168 9.06 -11.82 -28.64
CA ALA A 168 7.73 -12.45 -28.64
C ALA A 168 7.22 -12.66 -27.21
N SER A 169 8.12 -13.09 -26.32
CA SER A 169 7.87 -13.29 -24.89
C SER A 169 7.49 -11.97 -24.21
N GLY A 170 8.17 -10.87 -24.51
CA GLY A 170 7.84 -9.54 -23.99
C GLY A 170 6.45 -9.05 -24.38
N LYS A 171 6.02 -9.26 -25.64
CA LYS A 171 4.65 -8.90 -26.08
C LYS A 171 3.59 -9.76 -25.38
N GLY A 172 3.87 -11.06 -25.21
CA GLY A 172 3.02 -11.99 -24.47
C GLY A 172 2.85 -11.59 -23.01
N TYR A 173 3.95 -11.31 -22.30
CA TYR A 173 3.90 -10.88 -20.91
C TYR A 173 3.22 -9.53 -20.72
N ARG A 174 3.35 -8.60 -21.68
CA ARG A 174 2.61 -7.33 -21.64
C ARG A 174 1.10 -7.56 -21.75
N ALA A 175 0.66 -8.43 -22.65
CA ALA A 175 -0.76 -8.79 -22.78
C ALA A 175 -1.26 -9.54 -21.53
N GLY A 176 -0.47 -10.49 -21.03
CA GLY A 176 -0.76 -11.20 -19.79
C GLY A 176 -0.90 -10.25 -18.60
N GLN A 177 0.02 -9.28 -18.46
CA GLN A 177 -0.04 -8.27 -17.41
C GLN A 177 -1.31 -7.42 -17.50
N ILE A 178 -1.71 -6.99 -18.70
CA ILE A 178 -2.97 -6.25 -18.88
C ILE A 178 -4.18 -7.09 -18.42
N ALA A 179 -4.22 -8.37 -18.80
CA ALA A 179 -5.27 -9.28 -18.38
C ALA A 179 -5.29 -9.49 -16.86
N SER A 180 -4.12 -9.73 -16.24
CA SER A 180 -4.03 -9.89 -14.78
C SER A 180 -4.36 -8.61 -14.02
N ALA A 181 -4.01 -7.44 -14.55
CA ALA A 181 -4.41 -6.15 -13.99
C ALA A 181 -5.94 -5.97 -14.03
N GLY A 182 -6.56 -6.45 -15.12
CA GLY A 182 -8.01 -6.54 -15.21
C GLY A 182 -8.60 -7.46 -14.14
N LEU A 183 -8.02 -8.64 -13.92
CA LEU A 183 -8.45 -9.55 -12.84
C LEU A 183 -8.29 -8.93 -11.45
N VAL A 184 -7.21 -8.19 -11.17
CA VAL A 184 -7.05 -7.46 -9.91
C VAL A 184 -8.13 -6.39 -9.75
N SER A 185 -8.49 -5.68 -10.83
CA SER A 185 -9.58 -4.69 -10.79
C SER A 185 -10.92 -5.36 -10.54
N LEU A 186 -11.21 -6.48 -11.23
CA LEU A 186 -12.43 -7.24 -10.98
C LEU A 186 -12.51 -7.72 -9.53
N ALA A 187 -11.41 -8.28 -9.03
CA ALA A 187 -11.28 -8.75 -7.65
C ALA A 187 -11.43 -7.62 -6.62
N HIS A 188 -10.92 -6.42 -6.95
CA HIS A 188 -11.08 -5.21 -6.14
C HIS A 188 -12.56 -4.85 -6.03
N GLY A 189 -13.28 -4.74 -7.14
CA GLY A 189 -14.73 -4.49 -7.13
C GLY A 189 -15.52 -5.55 -6.36
N THR A 190 -15.18 -6.83 -6.55
CA THR A 190 -15.81 -7.94 -5.82
C THR A 190 -15.50 -7.93 -4.33
N ASN A 191 -14.41 -7.33 -3.86
CA ASN A 191 -14.06 -7.33 -2.44
C ASN A 191 -14.43 -6.02 -1.73
N ASP A 192 -14.22 -4.87 -2.37
CA ASP A 192 -14.27 -3.56 -1.75
C ASP A 192 -15.63 -2.88 -1.86
N ALA A 193 -16.28 -2.96 -3.02
CA ALA A 193 -17.63 -2.42 -3.19
C ALA A 193 -18.59 -3.06 -2.17
N GLN A 194 -18.40 -4.36 -1.92
CA GLN A 194 -19.16 -5.12 -0.93
C GLN A 194 -19.04 -4.59 0.50
N LYS A 195 -17.90 -3.99 0.89
CA LYS A 195 -17.75 -3.44 2.24
C LYS A 195 -18.70 -2.27 2.45
N THR A 196 -18.76 -1.38 1.46
CA THR A 196 -19.71 -0.27 1.46
C THR A 196 -21.15 -0.77 1.39
N MET A 197 -21.44 -1.79 0.57
CA MET A 197 -22.76 -2.43 0.55
C MET A 197 -23.14 -2.94 1.94
N GLY A 198 -22.24 -3.61 2.64
CA GLY A 198 -22.46 -4.09 4.01
C GLY A 198 -22.74 -2.97 5.00
N ILE A 199 -22.01 -1.84 4.93
CA ILE A 199 -22.24 -0.68 5.80
C ILE A 199 -23.57 0.00 5.52
N ILE A 200 -23.94 0.17 4.25
CA ILE A 200 -25.24 0.74 3.87
C ILE A 200 -26.37 -0.19 4.33
N THR A 201 -26.24 -1.49 4.11
CA THR A 201 -27.23 -2.48 4.57
C THR A 201 -27.36 -2.46 6.10
N LEU A 202 -26.24 -2.42 6.83
CA LEU A 202 -26.24 -2.27 8.29
C LEU A 202 -26.98 -0.99 8.71
N ALA A 203 -26.74 0.13 8.03
CA ALA A 203 -27.43 1.38 8.31
C ALA A 203 -28.94 1.30 8.03
N LEU A 204 -29.36 0.60 6.98
CA LEU A 204 -30.77 0.39 6.65
C LEU A 204 -31.46 -0.51 7.68
N VAL A 205 -30.76 -1.54 8.19
CA VAL A 205 -31.27 -2.44 9.23
C VAL A 205 -31.35 -1.73 10.59
N ALA A 206 -30.27 -1.04 11.01
CA ALA A 206 -30.29 -0.12 12.16
C ALA A 206 -31.37 0.97 12.00
N GLY A 207 -31.64 1.33 10.75
CA GLY A 207 -32.68 2.22 10.28
C GLY A 207 -34.12 1.68 10.43
N GLY A 208 -34.31 0.38 10.67
CA GLY A 208 -35.61 -0.26 10.53
C GLY A 208 -36.22 -0.18 9.11
N ALA A 209 -35.42 0.21 8.10
CA ALA A 209 -35.83 0.25 6.70
C ALA A 209 -35.69 -1.13 6.02
N LEU A 210 -34.83 -1.99 6.57
CA LEU A 210 -34.70 -3.40 6.21
C LEU A 210 -34.88 -4.27 7.46
N ALA A 211 -35.37 -5.48 7.27
CA ALA A 211 -35.41 -6.48 8.35
C ALA A 211 -33.98 -6.95 8.68
N PRO A 212 -33.70 -7.37 9.92
CA PRO A 212 -32.45 -8.06 10.25
C PRO A 212 -32.17 -9.22 9.30
N ASP A 213 -30.89 -9.54 9.09
CA ASP A 213 -30.41 -10.58 8.18
C ASP A 213 -30.74 -10.40 6.68
N SER A 214 -31.31 -9.26 6.28
CA SER A 214 -31.57 -8.97 4.86
C SER A 214 -30.28 -8.84 4.05
N ASP A 215 -30.31 -9.32 2.81
CA ASP A 215 -29.23 -9.10 1.86
C ASP A 215 -29.25 -7.67 1.28
N PRO A 216 -28.11 -7.15 0.78
CA PRO A 216 -28.06 -5.81 0.19
C PRO A 216 -29.01 -5.66 -1.01
N PRO A 217 -29.91 -4.66 -1.01
CA PRO A 217 -30.76 -4.38 -2.15
C PRO A 217 -29.95 -4.04 -3.42
N VAL A 218 -30.52 -4.33 -4.59
CA VAL A 218 -29.85 -4.08 -5.89
C VAL A 218 -29.42 -2.61 -6.06
N TRP A 219 -30.18 -1.65 -5.53
CA TRP A 219 -29.79 -0.24 -5.61
C TRP A 219 -28.55 0.07 -4.77
N VAL A 220 -28.35 -0.63 -3.64
CA VAL A 220 -27.13 -0.52 -2.82
C VAL A 220 -25.94 -1.05 -3.60
N ILE A 221 -26.10 -2.22 -4.24
CA ILE A 221 -25.06 -2.84 -5.09
C ILE A 221 -24.68 -1.89 -6.24
N LEU A 222 -25.68 -1.36 -6.95
CA LEU A 222 -25.46 -0.45 -8.08
C LEU A 222 -24.81 0.87 -7.65
N SER A 223 -25.29 1.48 -6.56
CA SER A 223 -24.75 2.76 -6.08
C SER A 223 -23.33 2.64 -5.54
N ALA A 224 -23.01 1.59 -4.76
CA ALA A 224 -21.65 1.30 -4.32
C ALA A 224 -20.73 1.00 -5.53
N GLY A 225 -21.16 0.11 -6.43
CA GLY A 225 -20.41 -0.21 -7.65
C GLY A 225 -20.11 1.02 -8.52
N LEU A 226 -21.05 1.95 -8.66
CA LEU A 226 -20.83 3.21 -9.37
C LEU A 226 -19.89 4.15 -8.60
N ALA A 227 -20.04 4.27 -7.28
CA ALA A 227 -19.19 5.11 -6.45
C ALA A 227 -17.72 4.68 -6.53
N ILE A 228 -17.42 3.40 -6.29
CA ILE A 228 -16.05 2.88 -6.39
C ILE A 228 -15.49 3.00 -7.81
N ALA A 229 -16.30 2.76 -8.85
CA ALA A 229 -15.87 2.90 -10.24
C ALA A 229 -15.53 4.35 -10.61
N LEU A 230 -16.35 5.32 -10.18
CA LEU A 230 -16.10 6.75 -10.40
C LEU A 230 -14.85 7.22 -9.67
N GLY A 231 -14.67 6.79 -8.42
CA GLY A 231 -13.44 7.02 -7.67
C GLY A 231 -12.23 6.46 -8.41
N THR A 232 -12.34 5.21 -8.87
CA THR A 232 -11.27 4.52 -9.60
C THR A 232 -10.86 5.27 -10.88
N TYR A 233 -11.83 5.79 -11.61
CA TYR A 233 -11.59 6.51 -12.85
C TYR A 233 -10.82 7.83 -12.63
N LEU A 234 -11.10 8.55 -11.53
CA LEU A 234 -10.33 9.73 -11.15
C LEU A 234 -8.89 9.39 -10.76
N GLY A 235 -8.71 8.20 -10.20
CA GLY A 235 -7.44 7.60 -9.83
C GLY A 235 -6.90 8.09 -8.49
N GLY A 236 -5.72 7.63 -8.12
CA GLY A 236 -5.04 8.01 -6.88
C GLY A 236 -3.61 8.38 -7.17
N TRP A 237 -3.38 9.36 -8.05
CA TRP A 237 -2.08 9.59 -8.71
C TRP A 237 -0.89 9.69 -7.75
N ARG A 238 -1.08 10.29 -6.56
CA ARG A 238 -0.08 10.33 -5.48
C ARG A 238 0.35 8.93 -5.04
N ILE A 239 -0.60 8.03 -4.78
CA ILE A 239 -0.35 6.65 -4.36
C ILE A 239 0.14 5.81 -5.55
N ILE A 240 -0.39 6.04 -6.75
CA ILE A 240 0.08 5.36 -7.98
C ILE A 240 1.58 5.62 -8.19
N ARG A 241 2.03 6.87 -7.99
CA ARG A 241 3.44 7.24 -8.05
C ARG A 241 4.27 6.46 -7.02
N THR A 242 3.82 6.42 -5.76
CA THR A 242 4.50 5.67 -4.69
C THR A 242 4.58 4.17 -4.98
N MET A 243 3.47 3.55 -5.38
CA MET A 243 3.39 2.11 -5.65
C MET A 243 4.10 1.69 -6.94
N GLY A 244 4.15 2.56 -7.95
CA GLY A 244 4.63 2.22 -9.29
C GLY A 244 6.14 1.97 -9.37
N LYS A 245 6.95 2.83 -8.73
CA LYS A 245 8.42 2.72 -8.70
C LYS A 245 9.01 2.70 -7.28
N GLY A 246 8.21 3.02 -6.26
CA GLY A 246 8.72 3.17 -4.90
C GLY A 246 9.00 1.86 -4.16
N LEU A 247 8.47 0.71 -4.61
CA LEU A 247 8.62 -0.57 -3.91
C LEU A 247 9.62 -1.53 -4.58
N THR A 248 9.50 -1.73 -5.88
CA THR A 248 10.42 -2.56 -6.69
C THR A 248 10.29 -2.18 -8.16
N ASP A 249 11.39 -2.27 -8.91
CA ASP A 249 11.37 -2.09 -10.35
C ASP A 249 10.91 -3.40 -11.02
N LEU A 250 9.68 -3.42 -11.51
CA LEU A 250 9.08 -4.60 -12.12
C LEU A 250 9.16 -4.54 -13.65
N GLN A 251 9.38 -5.70 -14.27
CA GLN A 251 9.12 -5.92 -15.68
C GLN A 251 7.71 -6.51 -15.89
N PRO A 252 7.13 -6.43 -17.10
CA PRO A 252 5.79 -6.97 -17.37
C PRO A 252 5.60 -8.43 -16.95
N GLN A 253 6.64 -9.26 -17.06
CA GLN A 253 6.64 -10.64 -16.60
C GLN A 253 6.42 -10.77 -15.08
N GLN A 254 7.11 -9.96 -14.28
CA GLN A 254 6.92 -9.93 -12.83
C GLN A 254 5.58 -9.30 -12.46
N GLY A 255 5.17 -8.25 -13.19
CA GLY A 255 3.86 -7.62 -13.04
C GLY A 255 2.72 -8.62 -13.23
N PHE A 256 2.81 -9.45 -14.28
CA PHE A 256 1.86 -10.55 -14.52
C PHE A 256 1.81 -11.54 -13.36
N ALA A 257 2.96 -11.99 -12.85
CA ALA A 257 3.03 -12.90 -11.71
C ALA A 257 2.41 -12.27 -10.44
N ALA A 258 2.81 -11.04 -10.11
CA ALA A 258 2.32 -10.30 -8.94
C ALA A 258 0.80 -10.10 -8.98
N GLN A 259 0.27 -9.62 -10.10
CA GLN A 259 -1.15 -9.33 -10.24
C GLN A 259 -2.00 -10.61 -10.26
N THR A 260 -1.52 -11.68 -10.90
CA THR A 260 -2.22 -12.96 -10.89
C THR A 260 -2.31 -13.51 -9.46
N SER A 261 -1.19 -13.53 -8.72
CA SER A 261 -1.17 -13.98 -7.33
C SER A 261 -2.06 -13.12 -6.43
N ALA A 262 -2.03 -11.80 -6.57
CA ALA A 262 -2.91 -10.93 -5.81
C ALA A 262 -4.39 -11.16 -6.14
N ALA A 263 -4.75 -11.22 -7.42
CA ALA A 263 -6.13 -11.47 -7.85
C ALA A 263 -6.65 -12.81 -7.31
N THR A 264 -5.84 -13.87 -7.37
CA THR A 264 -6.20 -15.18 -6.82
C THR A 264 -6.48 -15.10 -5.31
N VAL A 265 -5.59 -14.46 -4.54
CA VAL A 265 -5.77 -14.35 -3.09
C VAL A 265 -7.00 -13.50 -2.75
N ILE A 266 -7.21 -12.38 -3.44
CA ILE A 266 -8.37 -11.50 -3.20
C ILE A 266 -9.67 -12.23 -3.54
N LEU A 267 -9.77 -12.88 -4.71
CA LEU A 267 -10.99 -13.60 -5.11
C LEU A 267 -11.29 -14.79 -4.21
N ALA A 268 -10.28 -15.59 -3.86
CA ALA A 268 -10.45 -16.71 -2.94
C ALA A 268 -10.93 -16.23 -1.56
N SER A 269 -10.36 -15.13 -1.08
CA SER A 269 -10.77 -14.50 0.18
C SER A 269 -12.20 -13.96 0.12
N SER A 270 -12.58 -13.27 -0.97
CA SER A 270 -13.95 -12.77 -1.16
C SER A 270 -14.97 -13.91 -1.16
N HIS A 271 -14.64 -15.04 -1.79
CA HIS A 271 -15.50 -16.22 -1.81
C HIS A 271 -15.68 -16.85 -0.42
N LEU A 272 -14.71 -16.70 0.48
CA LEU A 272 -14.80 -17.16 1.87
C LEU A 272 -15.47 -16.12 2.81
N GLY A 273 -15.92 -14.98 2.25
CA GLY A 273 -16.47 -13.85 3.00
C GLY A 273 -15.43 -13.11 3.85
N PHE A 274 -14.14 -13.31 3.63
CA PHE A 274 -13.10 -12.64 4.42
C PHE A 274 -12.94 -11.19 3.96
N SER A 275 -13.00 -10.24 4.90
CA SER A 275 -12.78 -8.82 4.66
C SER A 275 -11.28 -8.53 4.60
N LEU A 276 -10.68 -8.85 3.46
CA LEU A 276 -9.25 -8.74 3.23
C LEU A 276 -8.85 -7.34 2.74
N SER A 277 -7.59 -6.97 2.98
CA SER A 277 -6.99 -5.75 2.44
C SER A 277 -6.36 -6.00 1.06
N THR A 278 -6.96 -5.42 0.03
CA THR A 278 -6.42 -5.46 -1.34
C THR A 278 -5.04 -4.81 -1.40
N THR A 279 -4.84 -3.68 -0.70
CA THR A 279 -3.53 -3.01 -0.56
C THR A 279 -2.46 -3.95 -0.02
N HIS A 280 -2.74 -4.69 1.06
CA HIS A 280 -1.77 -5.61 1.62
C HIS A 280 -1.46 -6.77 0.65
N SER A 281 -2.49 -7.40 0.07
CA SER A 281 -2.31 -8.50 -0.89
C SER A 281 -1.48 -8.11 -2.11
N VAL A 282 -1.80 -6.98 -2.73
CA VAL A 282 -1.08 -6.48 -3.91
C VAL A 282 0.33 -6.06 -3.53
N SER A 283 0.52 -5.30 -2.45
CA SER A 283 1.85 -4.88 -2.03
C SER A 283 2.73 -6.09 -1.69
N GLY A 284 2.16 -7.08 -1.00
CA GLY A 284 2.79 -8.37 -0.73
C GLY A 284 3.21 -9.10 -2.00
N SER A 285 2.32 -9.21 -2.97
CA SER A 285 2.61 -9.86 -4.26
C SER A 285 3.68 -9.12 -5.07
N VAL A 286 3.66 -7.78 -5.05
CA VAL A 286 4.66 -6.93 -5.71
C VAL A 286 6.04 -7.13 -5.08
N MET A 287 6.15 -7.11 -3.74
CA MET A 287 7.40 -7.42 -3.03
C MET A 287 7.89 -8.84 -3.35
N GLY A 288 6.98 -9.82 -3.32
CA GLY A 288 7.26 -11.21 -3.64
C GLY A 288 7.80 -11.40 -5.06
N ALA A 289 7.19 -10.74 -6.04
CA ALA A 289 7.65 -10.76 -7.43
C ALA A 289 9.01 -10.07 -7.63
N GLY A 290 9.29 -9.02 -6.83
CA GLY A 290 10.62 -8.42 -6.75
C GLY A 290 11.68 -9.44 -6.30
N LEU A 291 11.45 -10.09 -5.15
CA LEU A 291 12.35 -11.11 -4.58
C LEU A 291 12.45 -12.41 -5.40
N GLY A 292 11.46 -12.67 -6.26
CA GLY A 292 11.42 -13.86 -7.12
C GLY A 292 12.42 -13.82 -8.28
N ARG A 293 12.92 -12.63 -8.65
CA ARG A 293 13.90 -12.45 -9.73
C ARG A 293 15.33 -12.47 -9.20
N LYS A 294 16.25 -13.11 -9.92
CA LYS A 294 17.70 -13.00 -9.61
C LYS A 294 18.16 -11.54 -9.74
N GLY A 295 18.71 -11.00 -8.66
CA GLY A 295 19.11 -9.58 -8.58
C GLY A 295 17.94 -8.60 -8.47
N GLY A 296 16.73 -9.06 -8.17
CA GLY A 296 15.59 -8.16 -7.90
C GLY A 296 15.79 -7.38 -6.60
N VAL A 297 15.37 -6.12 -6.60
CA VAL A 297 15.56 -5.18 -5.49
C VAL A 297 14.20 -4.78 -4.93
N VAL A 298 14.02 -4.97 -3.61
CA VAL A 298 12.90 -4.39 -2.87
C VAL A 298 13.43 -3.22 -2.05
N ARG A 299 12.78 -2.05 -2.17
CA ARG A 299 13.10 -0.85 -1.42
C ARG A 299 12.50 -0.96 -0.02
N TRP A 300 13.28 -1.51 0.91
CA TRP A 300 12.82 -1.77 2.28
C TRP A 300 12.42 -0.52 3.06
N SER A 301 12.98 0.65 2.74
CA SER A 301 12.53 1.93 3.34
C SER A 301 11.04 2.17 3.09
N THR A 302 10.59 2.03 1.85
CA THR A 302 9.19 2.18 1.45
C THR A 302 8.33 1.07 2.07
N ALA A 303 8.80 -0.18 2.01
CA ALA A 303 8.09 -1.31 2.60
C ALA A 303 7.86 -1.12 4.11
N THR A 304 8.87 -0.69 4.86
CA THR A 304 8.75 -0.40 6.30
C THR A 304 7.76 0.73 6.57
N ARG A 305 7.79 1.82 5.80
CA ARG A 305 6.80 2.91 5.94
C ARG A 305 5.37 2.40 5.70
N MET A 306 5.19 1.52 4.72
CA MET A 306 3.90 0.87 4.45
C MET A 306 3.46 -0.01 5.62
N PHE A 307 4.32 -0.89 6.13
CA PHE A 307 3.98 -1.74 7.29
C PHE A 307 3.59 -0.93 8.53
N VAL A 308 4.28 0.19 8.79
CA VAL A 308 3.92 1.11 9.87
C VAL A 308 2.54 1.73 9.62
N ALA A 309 2.28 2.22 8.40
CA ALA A 309 0.97 2.77 8.04
C ALA A 309 -0.14 1.71 8.17
N TRP A 310 0.12 0.46 7.80
CA TRP A 310 -0.83 -0.64 7.92
C TRP A 310 -1.19 -0.93 9.38
N GLY A 311 -0.19 -1.01 10.26
CA GLY A 311 -0.40 -1.20 11.69
C GLY A 311 -1.11 -0.03 12.36
N LEU A 312 -0.88 1.20 11.90
CA LEU A 312 -1.48 2.41 12.44
C LEU A 312 -2.91 2.67 11.92
N THR A 313 -3.28 2.12 10.78
CA THR A 313 -4.54 2.43 10.10
C THR A 313 -5.77 2.11 10.94
N LEU A 314 -5.84 0.89 11.49
CA LEU A 314 -6.97 0.46 12.32
C LEU A 314 -7.10 1.32 13.60
N PRO A 315 -6.07 1.48 14.45
CA PRO A 315 -6.20 2.26 15.68
C PRO A 315 -6.42 3.75 15.43
N ALA A 316 -5.83 4.34 14.38
CA ALA A 316 -6.03 5.75 14.08
C ALA A 316 -7.46 6.03 13.60
N ALA A 317 -8.01 5.20 12.70
CA ALA A 317 -9.40 5.33 12.27
C ALA A 317 -10.38 5.09 13.42
N ALA A 318 -10.08 4.10 14.29
CA ALA A 318 -10.88 3.83 15.49
C ALA A 318 -10.91 5.01 16.45
N LEU A 319 -9.77 5.66 16.69
CA LEU A 319 -9.69 6.82 17.56
C LEU A 319 -10.51 7.99 17.02
N VAL A 320 -10.38 8.29 15.73
CA VAL A 320 -11.15 9.39 15.11
C VAL A 320 -12.64 9.09 15.15
N ALA A 321 -13.04 7.84 14.87
CA ALA A 321 -14.44 7.44 14.93
C ALA A 321 -15.01 7.47 16.35
N ALA A 322 -14.25 7.03 17.36
CA ALA A 322 -14.65 7.11 18.76
C ALA A 322 -14.87 8.56 19.22
N LEU A 323 -13.99 9.48 18.78
CA LEU A 323 -14.15 10.91 19.05
C LEU A 323 -15.36 11.51 18.32
N ALA A 324 -15.56 11.15 17.05
CA ALA A 324 -16.73 11.56 16.30
C ALA A 324 -18.02 11.07 16.98
N GLU A 325 -18.05 9.82 17.44
CA GLU A 325 -19.19 9.24 18.14
C GLU A 325 -19.47 9.92 19.48
N ARG A 326 -18.41 10.32 20.20
CA ARG A 326 -18.59 11.11 21.42
C ARG A 326 -19.28 12.44 21.13
N VAL A 327 -19.03 13.04 19.97
CA VAL A 327 -19.67 14.30 19.56
C VAL A 327 -21.10 14.07 19.05
N THR A 328 -21.35 13.05 18.22
CA THR A 328 -22.71 12.72 17.75
C THR A 328 -23.67 12.43 18.90
N SER A 329 -23.17 11.92 20.03
CA SER A 329 -23.97 11.69 21.25
C SER A 329 -24.65 12.95 21.82
N PHE A 330 -24.25 14.16 21.43
CA PHE A 330 -24.94 15.41 21.76
C PHE A 330 -26.21 15.66 20.89
N GLY A 331 -26.66 14.65 20.15
CA GLY A 331 -27.84 14.70 19.29
C GLY A 331 -27.59 15.44 17.97
N THR A 332 -28.64 16.01 17.38
CA THR A 332 -28.59 16.61 16.03
C THR A 332 -27.50 17.68 15.87
N TRP A 333 -27.25 18.48 16.91
CA TRP A 333 -26.19 19.48 16.89
C TRP A 333 -24.79 18.85 16.79
N GLY A 334 -24.56 17.78 17.55
CA GLY A 334 -23.33 16.99 17.49
C GLY A 334 -23.11 16.37 16.10
N THR A 335 -24.13 15.72 15.56
CA THR A 335 -24.09 15.13 14.22
C THR A 335 -23.82 16.18 13.14
N THR A 336 -24.45 17.34 13.23
CA THR A 336 -24.21 18.46 12.30
C THR A 336 -22.76 18.94 12.38
N LEU A 337 -22.22 19.06 13.59
CA LEU A 337 -20.83 19.49 13.79
C LEU A 337 -19.84 18.49 13.20
N VAL A 338 -20.06 17.19 13.38
CA VAL A 338 -19.24 16.13 12.79
C VAL A 338 -19.31 16.16 11.26
N ALA A 339 -20.50 16.38 10.67
CA ALA A 339 -20.66 16.50 9.23
C ALA A 339 -19.92 17.72 8.66
N VAL A 340 -20.03 18.88 9.32
CA VAL A 340 -19.30 20.09 8.94
C VAL A 340 -17.79 19.87 9.07
N PHE A 341 -17.34 19.20 10.14
CA PHE A 341 -15.94 18.87 10.34
C PHE A 341 -15.39 17.94 9.24
N LEU A 342 -16.15 16.91 8.85
CA LEU A 342 -15.78 16.01 7.76
C LEU A 342 -15.61 16.78 6.44
N VAL A 343 -16.58 17.63 6.09
CA VAL A 343 -16.54 18.43 4.85
C VAL A 343 -15.38 19.42 4.87
N ALA A 344 -15.21 20.17 5.97
CA ALA A 344 -14.14 21.15 6.12
C ALA A 344 -12.75 20.50 6.06
N SER A 345 -12.57 19.36 6.75
CA SER A 345 -11.30 18.62 6.74
C SER A 345 -11.01 18.03 5.36
N SER A 346 -12.02 17.48 4.69
CA SER A 346 -11.88 16.97 3.32
C SER A 346 -11.51 18.08 2.34
N ALA A 347 -12.14 19.25 2.44
CA ALA A 347 -11.82 20.43 1.64
C ALA A 347 -10.40 20.95 1.95
N ALA A 348 -10.00 20.99 3.22
CA ALA A 348 -8.65 21.39 3.62
C ALA A 348 -7.59 20.44 3.04
N ILE A 349 -7.79 19.13 3.18
CA ILE A 349 -6.90 18.11 2.59
C ILE A 349 -6.81 18.28 1.07
N TRP A 350 -7.95 18.48 0.40
CA TRP A 350 -7.98 18.73 -1.04
C TRP A 350 -7.22 20.00 -1.42
N MET A 351 -7.42 21.12 -0.71
CA MET A 351 -6.68 22.37 -0.95
C MET A 351 -5.18 22.20 -0.74
N ILE A 352 -4.75 21.49 0.30
CA ILE A 352 -3.32 21.20 0.54
C ILE A 352 -2.77 20.34 -0.61
N SER A 353 -3.54 19.36 -1.09
CA SER A 353 -3.12 18.49 -2.21
C SER A 353 -2.86 19.25 -3.52
N ARG A 354 -3.47 20.43 -3.70
CA ARG A 354 -3.29 21.30 -4.87
C ARG A 354 -1.96 22.06 -4.87
N ARG A 355 -1.23 22.11 -3.75
CA ARG A 355 0.09 22.74 -3.67
C ARG A 355 1.14 21.98 -4.49
N GLU A 356 1.02 20.66 -4.55
CA GLU A 356 1.88 19.78 -5.35
C GLU A 356 1.00 18.88 -6.21
N VAL A 357 0.67 19.31 -7.42
CA VAL A 357 -0.25 18.55 -8.27
C VAL A 357 0.45 17.32 -8.83
N VAL A 358 -0.07 16.15 -8.48
CA VAL A 358 0.31 14.86 -9.07
C VAL A 358 -0.84 14.37 -9.93
N ASP A 359 -0.58 14.15 -11.21
CA ASP A 359 -1.57 13.69 -12.17
C ASP A 359 -0.98 12.71 -13.19
N HIS A 360 -1.82 12.24 -14.12
CA HIS A 360 -1.45 11.29 -15.18
C HIS A 360 -0.24 11.68 -16.06
N THR A 361 0.12 12.96 -16.14
CA THR A 361 1.25 13.46 -16.93
C THR A 361 2.58 13.30 -16.21
N ASN A 362 2.58 13.44 -14.88
CA ASN A 362 3.79 13.45 -14.06
C ASN A 362 3.88 12.27 -13.07
N VAL A 363 2.95 11.31 -13.12
CA VAL A 363 2.92 10.17 -12.19
C VAL A 363 4.18 9.29 -12.27
N ASN A 364 4.86 9.29 -13.43
CA ASN A 364 6.06 8.48 -13.67
C ASN A 364 7.39 9.22 -13.42
N ASP A 365 7.34 10.53 -13.10
CA ASP A 365 8.50 11.42 -13.05
C ASP A 365 9.31 11.29 -11.75
N ALA A 366 8.83 10.50 -10.78
CA ALA A 366 9.55 10.25 -9.54
C ALA A 366 10.82 9.41 -9.80
N GLY A 367 11.91 10.10 -10.10
CA GLY A 367 13.28 9.61 -10.08
C GLY A 367 14.06 10.22 -8.91
N SER A 368 14.82 9.35 -8.24
CA SER A 368 16.02 9.61 -7.40
C SER A 368 15.97 10.39 -6.08
N ASP A 369 15.02 11.28 -5.79
CA ASP A 369 15.12 12.12 -4.56
C ASP A 369 14.08 11.76 -3.50
N GLU A 370 14.23 10.62 -2.82
CA GLU A 370 13.62 10.47 -1.49
C GLU A 370 14.63 10.96 -0.43
N PRO A 371 14.33 12.03 0.32
CA PRO A 371 15.07 12.28 1.55
C PRO A 371 14.89 11.08 2.49
N ALA A 372 16.00 10.60 3.06
CA ALA A 372 16.02 9.50 4.00
C ALA A 372 14.94 9.71 5.08
N GLY A 373 14.09 8.72 5.29
CA GLY A 373 13.04 8.82 6.30
C GLY A 373 13.64 8.94 7.69
N VAL A 374 12.94 9.62 8.62
CA VAL A 374 13.37 9.80 10.01
C VAL A 374 13.80 8.48 10.66
N VAL A 375 13.12 7.37 10.34
CA VAL A 375 13.46 6.02 10.80
C VAL A 375 14.75 5.48 10.18
N THR A 376 15.01 5.77 8.90
CA THR A 376 16.25 5.41 8.19
C THR A 376 17.43 6.19 8.75
N THR A 377 17.24 7.48 9.05
CA THR A 377 18.25 8.33 9.68
C THR A 377 18.54 7.88 11.12
N ALA A 378 17.51 7.49 11.87
CA ALA A 378 17.66 6.95 13.21
C ALA A 378 18.42 5.62 13.21
N ILE A 379 18.09 4.67 12.32
CA ILE A 379 18.78 3.38 12.21
C ILE A 379 20.22 3.56 11.72
N ALA A 380 20.45 4.44 10.74
CA ALA A 380 21.80 4.77 10.26
C ALA A 380 22.66 5.43 11.35
N ALA A 381 22.07 6.21 12.25
CA ALA A 381 22.77 6.81 13.38
C ALA A 381 23.21 5.81 14.45
N VAL A 382 22.57 4.63 14.54
CA VAL A 382 22.95 3.57 15.51
C VAL A 382 23.70 2.41 14.85
N THR A 383 23.84 2.40 13.53
CA THR A 383 24.61 1.36 12.82
C THR A 383 26.06 1.80 12.74
N PRO A 384 27.03 1.06 13.34
CA PRO A 384 28.43 1.40 13.19
C PRO A 384 28.81 1.33 11.70
N PRO A 385 29.64 2.26 11.20
CA PRO A 385 30.03 2.27 9.80
C PRO A 385 30.67 0.93 9.41
N PRO A 386 30.45 0.44 8.17
CA PRO A 386 31.14 -0.75 7.71
C PRO A 386 32.65 -0.52 7.82
N VAL A 387 33.36 -1.53 8.33
CA VAL A 387 34.82 -1.51 8.42
C VAL A 387 35.35 -1.37 7.00
N GLY A 388 35.79 -0.16 6.65
CA GLY A 388 36.34 0.13 5.34
C GLY A 388 37.60 -0.68 5.11
N THR A 389 37.70 -1.30 3.94
CA THR A 389 39.00 -1.72 3.40
C THR A 389 39.84 -0.47 3.23
N VAL A 390 40.96 -0.39 3.93
CA VAL A 390 41.94 0.69 3.80
C VAL A 390 42.34 0.77 2.32
N ALA A 391 41.95 1.85 1.66
CA ALA A 391 42.43 2.17 0.32
C ALA A 391 43.93 2.49 0.43
N GLU A 392 44.70 1.86 -0.45
CA GLU A 392 46.14 2.00 -0.60
C GLU A 392 46.46 3.34 -1.27
N ASP A 393 46.21 4.45 -0.57
CA ASP A 393 46.74 5.77 -0.92
C ASP A 393 46.58 6.73 0.27
N LEU A 394 47.46 6.55 1.26
CA LEU A 394 47.68 7.54 2.32
C LEU A 394 49.09 8.09 2.17
N THR A 395 49.20 9.23 1.50
CA THR A 395 50.41 10.07 1.50
C THR A 395 50.70 10.49 2.94
N THR A 396 51.81 10.02 3.49
CA THR A 396 52.25 10.30 4.85
C THR A 396 52.71 11.76 5.00
N THR A 397 51.94 12.57 5.74
CA THR A 397 52.29 13.96 6.09
C THR A 397 52.83 14.10 7.52
N ILE A 398 53.71 13.19 7.95
CA ILE A 398 54.41 13.33 9.24
C ILE A 398 55.92 13.47 8.98
N PRO A 399 56.58 14.58 9.38
CA PRO A 399 58.01 14.72 9.27
C PRO A 399 58.71 13.74 10.24
N THR A 400 59.72 13.03 9.75
CA THR A 400 60.57 12.10 10.51
C THR A 400 61.26 12.82 11.69
N PRO A 401 61.26 12.27 12.92
CA PRO A 401 62.09 12.80 14.00
C PRO A 401 63.57 12.53 13.72
N ALA A 402 64.41 13.53 14.00
CA ALA A 402 65.86 13.47 13.79
C ALA A 402 66.53 12.30 14.51
N THR A 403 67.37 11.56 13.77
CA THR A 403 68.25 10.52 14.28
C THR A 403 69.35 11.14 15.16
N VAL A 404 69.38 10.76 16.43
CA VAL A 404 70.45 11.11 17.37
C VAL A 404 71.68 10.25 17.06
N THR A 405 72.80 10.91 16.76
CA THR A 405 74.12 10.33 16.49
C THR A 405 74.80 9.87 17.79
N PRO A 406 75.44 8.69 17.85
CA PRO A 406 76.47 8.40 18.85
C PRO A 406 77.82 8.96 18.38
N ALA A 407 78.54 9.64 19.29
CA ALA A 407 79.81 10.32 19.02
C ALA A 407 81.01 9.38 18.76
N THR A 408 81.81 9.80 17.77
CA THR A 408 83.25 9.62 17.44
C THR A 408 84.15 8.81 18.38
N ALA A 409 85.13 8.01 17.91
CA ALA A 409 86.33 8.39 17.11
C ALA A 409 87.18 7.12 16.75
N PRO A 410 88.36 7.19 16.08
CA PRO A 410 88.76 7.92 14.85
C PRO A 410 89.59 7.06 13.83
N ALA A 411 89.80 7.63 12.62
CA ALA A 411 90.98 7.60 11.71
C ALA A 411 91.69 6.27 11.34
N ALA A 412 92.20 5.98 10.14
CA ALA A 412 92.37 6.65 8.84
C ALA A 412 92.95 5.60 7.83
N ALA A 413 93.13 6.02 6.57
CA ALA A 413 93.86 5.36 5.47
C ALA A 413 93.06 4.29 4.69
N GLU A 414 93.13 4.16 3.37
CA GLU A 414 93.96 4.77 2.33
C GLU A 414 93.30 4.51 0.96
N ALA A 415 93.64 5.30 -0.04
CA ALA A 415 93.13 5.24 -1.41
C ALA A 415 93.77 4.09 -2.23
N ALA A 416 93.01 3.53 -3.18
CA ALA A 416 93.52 3.14 -4.50
C ALA A 416 92.37 2.79 -5.47
N ALA A 417 92.36 3.46 -6.61
CA ALA A 417 91.65 3.07 -7.84
C ALA A 417 92.61 2.20 -8.71
N PRO A 418 92.35 1.99 -10.02
CA PRO A 418 91.29 1.20 -10.67
C PRO A 418 91.89 0.21 -11.71
N VAL A 419 91.22 -0.89 -12.12
CA VAL A 419 91.62 -1.62 -13.35
C VAL A 419 90.43 -2.35 -14.01
N ASN A 420 90.08 -1.94 -15.22
CA ASN A 420 89.50 -2.73 -16.33
C ASN A 420 90.72 -3.15 -17.22
N PRO A 421 90.72 -4.13 -18.17
CA PRO A 421 89.59 -4.68 -18.94
C PRO A 421 89.77 -6.18 -19.40
N SER A 422 88.95 -6.59 -20.39
CA SER A 422 89.25 -7.51 -21.52
C SER A 422 88.54 -8.89 -21.61
N THR A 423 87.79 -9.04 -22.71
CA THR A 423 87.31 -10.21 -23.47
C THR A 423 88.48 -11.05 -24.05
N PRO A 424 88.34 -12.24 -24.73
CA PRO A 424 87.22 -12.78 -25.53
C PRO A 424 86.96 -14.33 -25.49
N THR A 425 85.98 -14.76 -26.31
CA THR A 425 85.43 -16.08 -26.77
C THR A 425 86.45 -17.12 -27.35
N PRO A 426 86.10 -18.31 -27.96
CA PRO A 426 84.97 -19.29 -27.89
C PRO A 426 85.44 -20.81 -27.99
N ALA A 427 84.48 -21.73 -28.28
CA ALA A 427 84.55 -23.10 -28.87
C ALA A 427 84.64 -24.27 -27.84
N VAL A 428 83.92 -25.40 -27.95
CA VAL A 428 83.33 -26.17 -29.08
C VAL A 428 81.95 -26.70 -28.69
#